data_AF-A0A925ZJQ8-F1
#
_entry.id   AF-A0A925ZJQ8-F1
#
_cell.length_a   1.000
_cell.length_b   1.000
_cell.length_c   1.000
_cell.angle_alpha   90.00
_cell.angle_beta   90.00
_cell.angle_gamma   90.00
#
_symmetry.space_group_name_H-M   'P 1'
#
loop_
_entity.id
_entity.type
_entity.pdbx_description
1 polymer ?
#
loop_
_entity_poly.entity_id
_entity_poly.type
_entity_poly.pdbx_seq_one_letter_code
_entity_poly.pdbx_strand_id
1 'polypeptide(L)'
;MATRSLSVLLLVAVACAGDPQVRDVGDDSSGDETTGGSSEGGVTPTTSATTVSTSEGDPSSDGGDDTSTTNDDPFVFEQDAADEYTQVDRMGMPGLAIALVDDQDDYNRAGPLQDVAGDFVPQLTLRMTALHAAFDNGLVALGLTPCDVDTCMAQATPLVIPDVIHIDLAEEPGFPNGRLLTDPAMDIALAVFLLDLEAHDIGDLAALPLDPTENDVPFLADFPHLAPHH
;
A
#
# COMPACT_ATOMS: atom_id res chain seq x y z
N MET A 1 55.90 -42.70 -8.31
CA MET A 1 55.28 -41.43 -7.90
C MET A 1 53.87 -41.76 -7.42
N ALA A 2 53.70 -42.06 -6.12
CA ALA A 2 53.34 -41.11 -5.06
C ALA A 2 51.86 -40.68 -5.17
N THR A 3 50.92 -41.41 -4.55
CA THR A 3 50.32 -41.27 -3.18
C THR A 3 49.12 -40.31 -3.06
N ARG A 4 47.98 -40.89 -2.62
CA ARG A 4 46.98 -40.44 -1.61
C ARG A 4 46.17 -39.15 -1.90
N SER A 5 44.83 -39.21 -1.99
CA SER A 5 43.82 -39.31 -0.90
C SER A 5 43.71 -38.03 -0.06
N LEU A 6 42.57 -37.33 -0.11
CA LEU A 6 41.75 -37.00 1.09
C LEU A 6 40.44 -36.28 0.71
N SER A 7 39.31 -36.87 1.10
CA SER A 7 38.07 -36.16 1.41
C SER A 7 38.29 -35.31 2.66
N VAL A 8 37.78 -34.08 2.67
CA VAL A 8 37.52 -33.32 3.90
C VAL A 8 36.13 -32.71 3.82
N LEU A 9 35.24 -33.34 4.56
CA LEU A 9 34.00 -32.81 5.08
C LEU A 9 34.37 -31.80 6.18
N LEU A 10 33.97 -30.53 6.07
CA LEU A 10 34.12 -29.56 7.16
C LEU A 10 32.74 -29.06 7.59
N LEU A 11 32.30 -29.57 8.73
CA LEU A 11 31.26 -28.99 9.59
C LEU A 11 31.67 -27.56 9.97
N VAL A 12 30.78 -26.58 9.80
CA VAL A 12 30.86 -25.32 10.53
C VAL A 12 29.84 -25.36 11.64
N ALA A 13 30.34 -25.31 12.87
CA ALA A 13 29.56 -25.26 14.10
C ALA A 13 29.04 -23.83 14.33
N VAL A 14 27.74 -23.71 14.60
CA VAL A 14 27.11 -22.53 15.19
C VAL A 14 27.56 -22.44 16.64
N ALA A 15 28.18 -21.32 17.02
CA ALA A 15 28.46 -20.96 18.40
C ALA A 15 27.58 -19.77 18.79
N CYS A 16 26.62 -20.03 19.67
CA CYS A 16 25.94 -19.01 20.45
C CYS A 16 26.88 -18.48 21.54
N ALA A 17 26.96 -17.16 21.69
CA ALA A 17 27.37 -16.52 22.93
C ALA A 17 26.63 -15.18 23.08
N GLY A 18 25.72 -15.10 24.06
CA GLY A 18 25.45 -13.85 24.78
C GLY A 18 26.71 -13.44 25.56
N ASP A 19 26.83 -12.28 26.18
CA ASP A 19 25.87 -11.33 26.76
C ASP A 19 26.71 -10.07 27.17
N PRO A 20 26.28 -9.17 28.08
CA PRO A 20 25.91 -7.76 27.85
C PRO A 20 27.03 -6.76 28.20
N GLN A 21 26.86 -5.47 27.87
CA GLN A 21 27.06 -4.38 28.84
C GLN A 21 26.48 -3.05 28.34
N VAL A 22 25.63 -2.50 29.21
CA VAL A 22 25.13 -1.12 29.32
C VAL A 22 26.28 -0.12 29.39
N ARG A 23 26.15 1.02 28.71
CA ARG A 23 26.84 2.27 29.08
C ARG A 23 25.90 3.46 28.94
N ASP A 24 25.41 3.89 30.10
CA ASP A 24 25.00 5.25 30.40
C ASP A 24 26.08 6.26 30.01
N VAL A 25 25.69 7.30 29.27
CA VAL A 25 26.28 8.64 29.39
C VAL A 25 25.12 9.63 29.41
N GLY A 26 24.77 10.06 30.61
CA GLY A 26 24.01 11.28 30.81
C GLY A 26 24.91 12.49 30.50
N ASP A 27 24.33 13.49 29.85
CA ASP A 27 24.83 14.86 29.91
C ASP A 27 23.65 15.78 30.24
N ASP A 28 23.71 16.28 31.47
CA ASP A 28 22.89 17.34 32.03
C ASP A 28 23.53 18.67 31.61
N SER A 29 22.80 19.51 30.88
CA SER A 29 23.10 20.94 30.87
C SER A 29 21.83 21.77 30.86
N SER A 30 21.52 22.22 32.07
CA SER A 30 20.62 23.33 32.37
C SER A 30 21.23 24.65 31.89
N GLY A 31 20.43 25.47 31.23
CA GLY A 31 20.76 26.84 30.85
C GLY A 31 19.50 27.70 30.82
N ASP A 32 19.17 28.26 31.98
CA ASP A 32 18.21 29.34 32.20
C ASP A 32 18.89 30.68 31.88
N GLU A 33 18.24 31.53 31.07
CA GLU A 33 18.18 32.97 31.35
C GLU A 33 17.10 33.67 30.51
N THR A 34 16.28 34.43 31.23
CA THR A 34 15.10 35.17 30.77
C THR A 34 15.40 36.58 30.21
N THR A 35 14.43 37.06 29.40
CA THR A 35 13.89 38.44 29.34
C THR A 35 14.24 39.31 28.12
N GLY A 36 13.19 39.71 27.36
CA GLY A 36 13.20 40.98 26.62
C GLY A 36 12.23 41.17 25.44
N GLY A 37 10.93 41.39 25.72
CA GLY A 37 10.15 42.47 25.08
C GLY A 37 9.54 42.33 23.66
N SER A 38 8.23 42.09 23.64
CA SER A 38 7.15 42.77 22.86
C SER A 38 7.36 43.18 21.38
N SER A 39 6.54 42.60 20.49
CA SER A 39 5.72 43.40 19.55
C SER A 39 4.56 42.56 18.99
N GLU A 40 3.39 43.18 18.94
CA GLU A 40 2.15 42.71 18.34
C GLU A 40 2.26 42.51 16.82
N GLY A 41 1.40 41.65 16.25
CA GLY A 41 1.16 41.60 14.81
C GLY A 41 0.67 40.24 14.32
N GLY A 42 -0.62 39.93 14.54
CA GLY A 42 -1.28 38.81 13.88
C GLY A 42 -1.39 39.05 12.37
N VAL A 43 -1.10 38.02 11.56
CA VAL A 43 -1.47 37.99 10.15
C VAL A 43 -1.83 36.56 9.74
N THR A 44 -3.12 36.39 9.50
CA THR A 44 -3.79 35.27 8.85
C THR A 44 -3.39 35.24 7.36
N PRO A 45 -3.12 34.08 6.74
CA PRO A 45 -2.95 34.02 5.30
C PRO A 45 -4.33 34.16 4.64
N THR A 46 -4.51 35.25 3.90
CA THR A 46 -5.69 35.52 3.06
C THR A 46 -5.51 34.80 1.73
N THR A 47 -6.31 33.76 1.49
CA THR A 47 -6.48 33.19 0.15
C THR A 47 -7.59 33.96 -0.57
N SER A 48 -7.21 34.68 -1.62
CA SER A 48 -8.12 35.41 -2.50
C SER A 48 -9.04 34.44 -3.25
N ALA A 49 -10.29 34.32 -2.81
CA ALA A 49 -11.36 33.75 -3.62
C ALA A 49 -11.96 34.86 -4.50
N THR A 50 -11.80 34.73 -5.82
CA THR A 50 -12.51 35.53 -6.81
C THR A 50 -13.98 35.10 -6.82
N THR A 51 -14.85 35.91 -6.22
CA THR A 51 -16.30 35.82 -6.35
C THR A 51 -16.72 36.26 -7.76
N VAL A 52 -17.15 35.31 -8.60
CA VAL A 52 -18.02 35.58 -9.74
C VAL A 52 -19.46 35.41 -9.25
N SER A 53 -20.17 36.52 -9.12
CA SER A 53 -21.62 36.52 -8.89
C SER A 53 -22.34 36.30 -10.22
N THR A 54 -23.13 35.23 -10.31
CA THR A 54 -24.28 35.17 -11.21
C THR A 54 -25.50 34.80 -10.38
N SER A 55 -26.50 35.67 -10.46
CA SER A 55 -27.75 35.64 -9.69
C SER A 55 -28.56 34.37 -9.93
N GLU A 56 -28.89 33.65 -8.87
CA GLU A 56 -29.99 32.68 -8.88
C GLU A 56 -31.29 33.42 -8.63
N GLY A 57 -32.12 33.49 -9.67
CA GLY A 57 -33.53 33.80 -9.55
C GLY A 57 -34.31 32.50 -9.45
N ASP A 58 -34.82 32.21 -8.27
CA ASP A 58 -36.03 31.40 -8.11
C ASP A 58 -37.23 32.36 -8.26
N PRO A 59 -38.34 32.00 -8.95
CA PRO A 59 -39.13 30.84 -8.55
C PRO A 59 -39.78 30.06 -9.71
N SER A 60 -39.92 28.74 -9.56
CA SER A 60 -41.14 28.07 -10.03
C SER A 60 -41.44 26.79 -9.26
N SER A 61 -42.48 26.92 -8.44
CA SER A 61 -43.41 25.83 -8.15
C SER A 61 -44.04 25.38 -9.48
N ASP A 62 -43.83 24.12 -9.86
CA ASP A 62 -44.78 23.42 -10.72
C ASP A 62 -45.00 22.01 -10.16
N GLY A 63 -46.23 21.79 -9.71
CA GLY A 63 -46.73 20.48 -9.36
C GLY A 63 -47.02 19.71 -10.63
N GLY A 64 -46.08 18.88 -11.06
CA GLY A 64 -46.27 17.88 -12.09
C GLY A 64 -46.72 16.57 -11.46
N ASP A 65 -48.02 16.33 -11.45
CA ASP A 65 -48.63 15.00 -11.37
C ASP A 65 -48.16 14.18 -12.59
N ASP A 66 -47.21 13.27 -12.38
CA ASP A 66 -46.95 12.17 -13.31
C ASP A 66 -47.29 10.86 -12.61
N THR A 67 -48.59 10.55 -12.67
CA THR A 67 -49.15 9.27 -12.25
C THR A 67 -48.59 8.15 -13.13
N SER A 68 -47.43 7.59 -12.75
CA SER A 68 -47.04 6.23 -13.12
C SER A 68 -47.45 5.28 -12.00
N THR A 69 -48.58 4.60 -12.19
CA THR A 69 -48.95 3.44 -11.39
C THR A 69 -48.12 2.22 -11.82
N THR A 70 -46.89 2.15 -11.35
CA THR A 70 -46.18 0.89 -11.06
C THR A 70 -45.61 1.05 -9.65
N ASN A 71 -45.72 0.00 -8.83
CA ASN A 71 -45.24 0.02 -7.45
C ASN A 71 -43.71 0.11 -7.45
N ASP A 72 -43.17 1.33 -7.53
CA ASP A 72 -41.74 1.57 -7.52
C ASP A 72 -41.47 2.61 -6.42
N ASP A 73 -41.18 2.15 -5.21
CA ASP A 73 -40.65 3.02 -4.16
C ASP A 73 -39.41 3.74 -4.74
N PRO A 74 -39.35 5.08 -4.70
CA PRO A 74 -38.20 5.80 -5.22
C PRO A 74 -36.94 5.36 -4.47
N PHE A 75 -35.82 5.17 -5.18
CA PHE A 75 -34.54 4.92 -4.52
C PHE A 75 -34.22 6.09 -3.58
N VAL A 76 -34.34 5.86 -2.27
CA VAL A 76 -33.94 6.82 -1.24
C VAL A 76 -32.48 6.56 -0.92
N PHE A 77 -31.61 7.54 -1.20
CA PHE A 77 -30.21 7.49 -0.80
C PHE A 77 -30.07 7.92 0.66
N GLU A 78 -29.23 7.23 1.42
CA GLU A 78 -28.87 7.65 2.77
C GLU A 78 -28.12 8.98 2.72
N GLN A 79 -28.49 9.91 3.59
CA GLN A 79 -27.92 11.27 3.67
C GLN A 79 -27.11 11.50 4.96
N ASP A 80 -26.96 10.45 5.76
CA ASP A 80 -26.15 10.46 6.97
C ASP A 80 -24.70 10.86 6.66
N ALA A 81 -24.06 11.54 7.61
CA ALA A 81 -22.69 12.00 7.42
C ALA A 81 -21.71 10.80 7.40
N ALA A 82 -20.57 10.95 6.71
CA ALA A 82 -19.61 9.86 6.52
C ALA A 82 -19.07 9.28 7.84
N ASP A 83 -19.01 10.09 8.90
CA ASP A 83 -18.60 9.70 10.26
C ASP A 83 -19.66 8.92 11.05
N GLU A 84 -20.89 8.83 10.54
CA GLU A 84 -21.94 7.95 11.07
C GLU A 84 -21.79 6.50 10.56
N TYR A 85 -20.96 6.27 9.55
CA TYR A 85 -20.64 4.94 9.03
C TYR A 85 -19.39 4.36 9.69
N THR A 86 -19.37 3.04 9.84
CA THR A 86 -18.18 2.31 10.30
C THR A 86 -17.49 1.64 9.12
N GLN A 87 -16.17 1.74 9.09
CA GLN A 87 -15.35 1.05 8.11
C GLN A 87 -15.30 -0.45 8.46
N VAL A 88 -15.70 -1.30 7.51
CA VAL A 88 -15.73 -2.77 7.69
C VAL A 88 -14.53 -3.44 7.00
N ASP A 89 -14.02 -2.82 5.94
CA ASP A 89 -12.94 -3.36 5.13
C ASP A 89 -12.13 -2.22 4.51
N ARG A 90 -10.85 -2.50 4.25
CA ARG A 90 -10.00 -1.68 3.41
C ARG A 90 -9.22 -2.56 2.46
N MET A 91 -9.36 -2.28 1.17
CA MET A 91 -8.73 -3.04 0.11
C MET A 91 -8.18 -2.10 -0.96
N GLY A 92 -7.25 -1.22 -0.57
CA GLY A 92 -6.47 -0.46 -1.55
C GLY A 92 -5.61 -1.41 -2.37
N MET A 93 -4.93 -2.32 -1.66
CA MET A 93 -4.04 -3.33 -2.19
C MET A 93 -4.40 -4.72 -1.61
N PRO A 94 -5.39 -5.43 -2.18
CA PRO A 94 -5.92 -6.68 -1.63
C PRO A 94 -4.86 -7.74 -1.35
N GLY A 95 -3.87 -7.88 -2.25
CA GLY A 95 -2.77 -8.82 -2.09
C GLY A 95 -1.90 -8.53 -0.87
N LEU A 96 -1.70 -7.25 -0.55
CA LEU A 96 -0.90 -6.80 0.58
C LEU A 96 -1.59 -7.08 1.91
N ALA A 97 -2.87 -6.71 2.01
CA ALA A 97 -3.69 -6.91 3.21
C ALA A 97 -3.79 -8.40 3.57
N ILE A 98 -3.66 -9.31 2.59
CA ILE A 98 -3.62 -10.76 2.87
C ILE A 98 -2.21 -11.23 3.27
N ALA A 99 -1.16 -10.72 2.62
CA ALA A 99 0.20 -11.23 2.81
C ALA A 99 0.91 -10.67 4.06
N LEU A 100 0.73 -9.37 4.33
CA LEU A 100 1.54 -8.59 5.27
C LEU A 100 0.82 -8.13 6.53
N VAL A 101 -0.50 -8.25 6.59
CA VAL A 101 -1.31 -7.80 7.74
C VAL A 101 -1.70 -9.02 8.56
N ASP A 102 -1.29 -9.06 9.83
CA ASP A 102 -1.65 -10.15 10.76
C ASP A 102 -2.99 -9.86 11.45
N ASP A 103 -3.20 -8.64 11.95
CA ASP A 103 -4.46 -8.21 12.56
C ASP A 103 -5.38 -7.55 11.52
N GLN A 104 -6.12 -8.38 10.79
CA GLN A 104 -7.05 -7.90 9.76
C GLN A 104 -8.21 -7.08 10.35
N ASP A 105 -8.72 -7.42 11.53
CA ASP A 105 -9.89 -6.74 12.09
C ASP A 105 -9.56 -5.31 12.52
N ASP A 106 -8.40 -5.07 13.11
CA ASP A 106 -7.94 -3.71 13.44
C ASP A 106 -7.53 -2.94 12.20
N TYR A 107 -6.83 -3.60 11.26
CA TYR A 107 -6.44 -2.98 10.00
C TYR A 107 -7.65 -2.50 9.21
N ASN A 108 -8.65 -3.35 9.01
CA ASN A 108 -9.85 -3.06 8.22
C ASN A 108 -10.71 -1.95 8.79
N ARG A 109 -10.66 -1.72 10.11
CA ARG A 109 -11.40 -0.64 10.79
C ARG A 109 -10.62 0.67 10.86
N ALA A 110 -9.35 0.66 10.49
CA ALA A 110 -8.50 1.84 10.49
C ALA A 110 -8.54 2.58 9.14
N GLY A 111 -8.38 3.91 9.21
CA GLY A 111 -8.36 4.77 8.04
C GLY A 111 -6.95 5.12 7.56
N PRO A 112 -6.84 5.90 6.46
CA PRO A 112 -5.55 6.35 5.91
C PRO A 112 -4.65 7.12 6.90
N LEU A 113 -5.25 7.81 7.89
CA LEU A 113 -4.48 8.56 8.88
C LEU A 113 -3.64 7.65 9.79
N GLN A 114 -4.15 6.46 10.12
CA GLN A 114 -3.45 5.48 10.94
C GLN A 114 -2.26 4.86 10.19
N ASP A 115 -2.38 4.68 8.87
CA ASP A 115 -1.25 4.19 8.06
C ASP A 115 -0.10 5.20 8.05
N VAL A 116 -0.43 6.47 7.83
CA VAL A 116 0.56 7.57 7.81
C VAL A 116 1.15 7.80 9.20
N ALA A 117 0.38 7.55 10.26
CA ALA A 117 0.87 7.54 11.64
C ALA A 117 1.83 6.36 11.92
N GLY A 118 1.85 5.35 11.05
CA GLY A 118 2.74 4.20 11.14
C GLY A 118 2.23 3.07 12.03
N ASP A 119 0.94 3.06 12.39
CA ASP A 119 0.36 2.09 13.34
C ASP A 119 0.58 0.64 12.89
N PHE A 120 0.59 0.40 11.57
CA PHE A 120 0.77 -0.93 10.97
C PHE A 120 2.18 -1.17 10.42
N VAL A 121 3.08 -0.18 10.44
CA VAL A 121 4.46 -0.35 9.92
C VAL A 121 5.20 -1.50 10.63
N PRO A 122 5.12 -1.67 11.96
CA PRO A 122 5.83 -2.77 12.64
C PRO A 122 5.43 -4.16 12.15
N GLN A 123 4.13 -4.42 11.93
CA GLN A 123 3.68 -5.70 11.40
C GLN A 123 4.09 -5.87 9.93
N LEU A 124 3.98 -4.83 9.11
CA LEU A 124 4.40 -4.87 7.70
C LEU A 124 5.89 -5.21 7.59
N THR A 125 6.76 -4.56 8.37
CA THR A 125 8.20 -4.84 8.40
C THR A 125 8.51 -6.25 8.91
N LEU A 126 7.80 -6.72 9.94
CA LEU A 126 7.96 -8.08 10.46
C LEU A 126 7.63 -9.13 9.40
N ARG A 127 6.53 -8.92 8.67
CA ARG A 127 6.08 -9.82 7.61
C ARG A 127 6.96 -9.73 6.38
N MET A 128 7.46 -8.56 6.05
CA MET A 128 8.46 -8.37 4.99
C MET A 128 9.73 -9.17 5.29
N THR A 129 10.23 -9.07 6.52
CA THR A 129 11.40 -9.85 6.98
C THR A 129 11.15 -11.35 6.84
N ALA A 130 9.95 -11.82 7.17
CA ALA A 130 9.57 -13.23 7.02
C ALA A 130 9.53 -13.67 5.54
N LEU A 131 9.05 -12.81 4.64
CA LEU A 131 9.06 -13.09 3.20
C LEU A 131 10.47 -13.20 2.65
N HIS A 132 11.36 -12.27 2.98
CA HIS A 132 12.77 -12.34 2.60
C HIS A 132 13.45 -13.62 3.08
N ALA A 133 13.24 -13.97 4.35
CA ALA A 133 13.77 -15.21 4.91
C ALA A 133 13.28 -16.47 4.16
N ALA A 134 12.06 -16.44 3.63
CA ALA A 134 11.47 -17.55 2.88
C ALA A 134 11.93 -17.59 1.41
N PHE A 135 12.02 -16.45 0.73
CA PHE A 135 12.13 -16.39 -0.73
C PHE A 135 13.50 -16.00 -1.26
N ASP A 136 14.34 -15.28 -0.51
CA ASP A 136 15.61 -14.72 -1.04
C ASP A 136 16.50 -15.79 -1.66
N ASN A 137 16.65 -16.94 -1.00
CA ASN A 137 17.46 -18.04 -1.52
C ASN A 137 16.92 -18.59 -2.85
N GLY A 138 15.59 -18.62 -3.00
CA GLY A 138 14.93 -19.04 -4.23
C GLY A 138 15.11 -18.02 -5.35
N LEU A 139 14.96 -16.74 -5.04
CA LEU A 139 15.16 -15.63 -5.97
C LEU A 139 16.60 -15.59 -6.50
N VAL A 140 17.58 -15.71 -5.60
CA VAL A 140 19.01 -15.80 -5.97
C VAL A 140 19.28 -17.03 -6.84
N ALA A 141 18.66 -18.18 -6.54
CA ALA A 141 18.80 -19.39 -7.37
C ALA A 141 18.21 -19.22 -8.78
N LEU A 142 17.25 -18.29 -8.95
CA LEU A 142 16.67 -17.91 -10.24
C LEU A 142 17.46 -16.79 -10.94
N GLY A 143 18.53 -16.28 -10.34
CA GLY A 143 19.35 -15.19 -10.89
C GLY A 143 18.79 -13.80 -10.65
N LEU A 144 17.79 -13.67 -9.78
CA LEU A 144 17.24 -12.39 -9.35
C LEU A 144 18.00 -11.87 -8.13
N THR A 145 17.96 -10.56 -7.92
CA THR A 145 18.65 -9.86 -6.84
C THR A 145 17.62 -9.33 -5.86
N PRO A 146 17.48 -9.93 -4.68
CA PRO A 146 16.63 -9.36 -3.64
C PRO A 146 17.23 -8.07 -3.06
N CYS A 147 16.38 -7.11 -2.71
CA CYS A 147 16.79 -5.99 -1.86
C CYS A 147 16.86 -6.42 -0.39
N ASP A 148 17.54 -5.65 0.46
CA ASP A 148 17.38 -5.80 1.90
C ASP A 148 16.03 -5.23 2.35
N VAL A 149 15.54 -5.69 3.51
CA VAL A 149 14.21 -5.34 4.02
C VAL A 149 13.97 -3.84 4.09
N ASP A 150 14.95 -3.03 4.50
CA ASP A 150 14.75 -1.58 4.66
C ASP A 150 14.59 -0.90 3.29
N THR A 151 15.41 -1.29 2.32
CA THR A 151 15.28 -0.86 0.92
C THR A 151 13.94 -1.28 0.34
N CYS A 152 13.52 -2.53 0.54
CA CYS A 152 12.24 -3.03 0.03
C CYS A 152 11.03 -2.35 0.69
N MET A 153 11.11 -2.02 1.97
CA MET A 153 10.07 -1.26 2.67
C MET A 153 9.97 0.17 2.14
N ALA A 154 11.11 0.83 1.89
CA ALA A 154 11.14 2.19 1.35
C ALA A 154 10.51 2.25 -0.05
N GLN A 155 10.82 1.30 -0.94
CA GLN A 155 10.22 1.25 -2.28
C GLN A 155 8.72 0.87 -2.25
N ALA A 156 8.31 0.03 -1.30
CA ALA A 156 6.93 -0.37 -1.10
C ALA A 156 6.04 0.74 -0.54
N THR A 157 6.63 1.68 0.22
CA THR A 157 5.88 2.70 0.98
C THR A 157 4.80 3.42 0.15
N PRO A 158 5.06 3.92 -1.08
CA PRO A 158 4.05 4.61 -1.88
C PRO A 158 2.85 3.73 -2.28
N LEU A 159 3.00 2.41 -2.25
CA LEU A 159 1.97 1.45 -2.61
C LEU A 159 1.13 1.03 -1.39
N VAL A 160 1.69 1.11 -0.19
CA VAL A 160 1.14 0.47 1.02
C VAL A 160 0.76 1.46 2.12
N ILE A 161 1.25 2.69 2.05
CA ILE A 161 1.01 3.75 3.04
C ILE A 161 0.67 5.07 2.33
N PRO A 162 -0.59 5.54 2.40
CA PRO A 162 -1.76 4.83 2.93
C PRO A 162 -2.23 3.72 1.99
N ASP A 163 -2.92 2.70 2.53
CA ASP A 163 -3.53 1.64 1.71
C ASP A 163 -4.78 2.16 1.00
N VAL A 164 -4.56 2.86 -0.11
CA VAL A 164 -5.60 3.42 -0.99
C VAL A 164 -5.17 3.26 -2.44
N ILE A 165 -6.15 3.10 -3.34
CA ILE A 165 -5.88 3.11 -4.78
C ILE A 165 -5.67 4.57 -5.22
N HIS A 166 -4.49 4.86 -5.75
CA HIS A 166 -4.20 6.12 -6.41
C HIS A 166 -4.53 6.01 -7.91
N ILE A 167 -5.34 6.94 -8.41
CA ILE A 167 -5.66 7.05 -9.83
C ILE A 167 -5.30 8.45 -10.32
N ASP A 168 -4.35 8.53 -11.24
CA ASP A 168 -4.09 9.70 -12.07
C ASP A 168 -4.78 9.52 -13.42
N LEU A 169 -5.78 10.38 -13.68
CA LEU A 169 -6.56 10.37 -14.92
C LEU A 169 -5.78 10.95 -16.12
N ALA A 170 -4.59 11.50 -15.91
CA ALA A 170 -3.70 11.98 -16.97
C ALA A 170 -2.71 10.90 -17.46
N GLU A 171 -2.55 9.80 -16.72
CA GLU A 171 -1.67 8.69 -17.07
C GLU A 171 -2.42 7.52 -17.70
N GLU A 172 -1.68 6.59 -18.31
CA GLU A 172 -2.27 5.37 -18.86
C GLU A 172 -2.80 4.48 -17.73
N PRO A 173 -3.98 3.85 -17.87
CA PRO A 173 -4.50 2.95 -16.86
C PRO A 173 -3.68 1.66 -16.80
N GLY A 174 -3.52 1.13 -15.59
CA GLY A 174 -2.80 -0.10 -15.33
C GLY A 174 -2.05 -0.01 -14.02
N PHE A 175 -1.67 -1.14 -13.44
CA PHE A 175 -1.02 -1.19 -12.14
C PHE A 175 0.32 -0.41 -12.18
N PRO A 176 0.59 0.53 -11.26
CA PRO A 176 -0.16 0.85 -10.02
C PRO A 176 -1.25 1.94 -10.15
N ASN A 177 -1.39 2.60 -11.31
CA ASN A 177 -2.46 3.55 -11.63
C ASN A 177 -3.82 2.84 -11.88
N GLY A 178 -4.32 2.15 -10.86
CA GLY A 178 -5.43 1.21 -10.95
C GLY A 178 -4.98 -0.19 -11.34
N ARG A 179 -5.76 -0.87 -12.21
CA ARG A 179 -5.41 -2.19 -12.76
C ARG A 179 -6.21 -2.46 -14.04
N LEU A 180 -5.55 -3.04 -15.03
CA LEU A 180 -6.21 -3.71 -16.15
C LEU A 180 -6.57 -5.14 -15.73
N LEU A 181 -7.49 -5.75 -16.48
CA LEU A 181 -7.89 -7.15 -16.25
C LEU A 181 -6.73 -8.14 -16.48
N THR A 182 -5.75 -7.74 -17.29
CA THR A 182 -4.59 -8.53 -17.70
C THR A 182 -3.34 -8.23 -16.88
N ASP A 183 -3.38 -7.27 -15.95
CA ASP A 183 -2.19 -6.92 -15.19
C ASP A 183 -1.79 -8.05 -14.25
N PRO A 184 -0.51 -8.47 -14.24
CA PRO A 184 0.01 -9.42 -13.26
C PRO A 184 0.28 -8.69 -11.93
N ALA A 185 -0.76 -8.10 -11.35
CA ALA A 185 -0.65 -7.16 -10.23
C ALA A 185 0.04 -7.78 -9.01
N MET A 186 -0.13 -9.10 -8.78
CA MET A 186 0.53 -9.79 -7.68
C MET A 186 2.02 -9.97 -7.92
N ASP A 187 2.45 -10.33 -9.14
CA ASP A 187 3.87 -10.46 -9.48
C ASP A 187 4.58 -9.11 -9.43
N ILE A 188 3.92 -8.05 -9.94
CA ILE A 188 4.45 -6.69 -9.87
C ILE A 188 4.58 -6.24 -8.41
N ALA A 189 3.56 -6.46 -7.59
CA ALA A 189 3.62 -6.12 -6.17
C ALA A 189 4.72 -6.91 -5.44
N LEU A 190 4.83 -8.23 -5.69
CA LEU A 190 5.91 -9.04 -5.13
C LEU A 190 7.29 -8.58 -5.60
N ALA A 191 7.43 -8.10 -6.83
CA ALA A 191 8.70 -7.57 -7.31
C ALA A 191 9.09 -6.31 -6.50
N VAL A 192 8.13 -5.43 -6.24
CA VAL A 192 8.30 -4.25 -5.37
C VAL A 192 8.59 -4.65 -3.91
N PHE A 193 8.16 -5.82 -3.43
CA PHE A 193 8.46 -6.25 -2.06
C PHE A 193 9.75 -7.03 -1.90
N LEU A 194 10.24 -7.66 -2.96
CA LEU A 194 11.31 -8.65 -2.84
C LEU A 194 12.54 -8.31 -3.66
N LEU A 195 12.40 -7.63 -4.80
CA LEU A 195 13.50 -7.37 -5.73
C LEU A 195 14.11 -5.99 -5.53
N ASP A 196 15.42 -5.92 -5.74
CA ASP A 196 16.14 -4.67 -5.90
C ASP A 196 15.79 -4.05 -7.25
N LEU A 197 14.94 -3.01 -7.24
CA LEU A 197 14.49 -2.32 -8.44
C LEU A 197 15.56 -1.41 -9.07
N GLU A 198 16.73 -1.24 -8.45
CA GLU A 198 17.89 -0.66 -9.15
C GLU A 198 18.58 -1.69 -10.07
N ALA A 199 18.33 -2.99 -9.83
CA ALA A 199 18.91 -4.10 -10.58
C ALA A 199 17.93 -4.82 -11.50
N HIS A 200 16.62 -4.74 -11.22
CA HIS A 200 15.55 -5.47 -11.91
C HIS A 200 14.37 -4.55 -12.26
N ASP A 201 13.63 -4.90 -13.32
CA ASP A 201 12.38 -4.25 -13.67
C ASP A 201 11.21 -4.85 -12.87
N ILE A 202 10.17 -4.05 -12.61
CA ILE A 202 8.97 -4.49 -11.85
C ILE A 202 8.23 -5.68 -12.50
N GLY A 203 8.50 -5.97 -13.77
CA GLY A 203 7.92 -7.10 -14.52
C GLY A 203 8.74 -8.38 -14.47
N ASP A 204 9.94 -8.37 -13.87
CA ASP A 204 10.87 -9.51 -13.97
C ASP A 204 10.35 -10.78 -13.29
N LEU A 205 9.60 -10.66 -12.18
CA LEU A 205 8.89 -11.81 -11.59
C LEU A 205 7.79 -12.34 -12.51
N ALA A 206 6.99 -11.46 -13.12
CA ALA A 206 5.91 -11.85 -14.03
C ALA A 206 6.42 -12.53 -15.32
N ALA A 207 7.67 -12.26 -15.69
CA ALA A 207 8.33 -12.89 -16.84
C ALA A 207 8.79 -14.33 -16.54
N LEU A 208 8.81 -14.75 -15.28
CA LEU A 208 9.11 -16.13 -14.92
C LEU A 208 7.91 -17.04 -15.18
N PRO A 209 8.12 -18.29 -15.59
CA PRO A 209 7.05 -19.25 -15.83
C PRO A 209 6.52 -19.86 -14.51
N LEU A 210 6.18 -19.01 -13.53
CA LEU A 210 5.67 -19.41 -12.21
C LEU A 210 4.15 -19.53 -12.22
N ASP A 211 3.48 -18.61 -12.91
CA ASP A 211 2.03 -18.50 -12.97
C ASP A 211 1.52 -18.52 -14.42
N PRO A 212 0.23 -18.87 -14.64
CA PRO A 212 -0.40 -18.70 -15.94
C PRO A 212 -0.34 -17.23 -16.38
N THR A 213 0.12 -16.98 -17.60
CA THR A 213 0.31 -15.61 -18.12
C THR A 213 -1.00 -14.90 -18.45
N GLU A 214 -2.09 -15.64 -18.67
CA GLU A 214 -3.40 -15.11 -19.00
C GLU A 214 -4.51 -16.10 -18.61
N ASN A 215 -5.75 -15.61 -18.61
CA ASN A 215 -6.92 -16.47 -18.43
C ASN A 215 -7.07 -17.44 -19.62
N ASP A 216 -7.57 -18.65 -19.37
CA ASP A 216 -7.80 -19.67 -20.40
C ASP A 216 -8.70 -19.19 -21.56
N VAL A 217 -9.59 -18.22 -21.27
CA VAL A 217 -10.47 -17.58 -22.24
C VAL A 217 -10.29 -16.06 -22.16
N PRO A 218 -10.14 -15.35 -23.29
CA PRO A 218 -10.06 -13.90 -23.28
C PRO A 218 -11.27 -13.25 -22.59
N PHE A 219 -11.02 -12.16 -21.87
CA PHE A 219 -12.10 -11.33 -21.31
C PHE A 219 -12.98 -10.77 -22.43
N LEU A 220 -14.28 -10.60 -22.13
CA LEU A 220 -15.19 -9.93 -23.06
C LEU A 220 -14.85 -8.43 -23.12
N ALA A 221 -14.97 -7.84 -24.30
CA ALA A 221 -14.78 -6.39 -24.47
C ALA A 221 -15.87 -5.57 -23.77
N ASP A 222 -17.05 -6.17 -23.58
CA ASP A 222 -18.20 -5.53 -22.95
C ASP A 222 -18.44 -6.07 -21.54
N PHE A 223 -18.99 -5.23 -20.67
CA PHE A 223 -19.42 -5.61 -19.33
C PHE A 223 -20.40 -6.81 -19.39
N PRO A 224 -20.25 -7.85 -18.55
CA PRO A 224 -19.44 -7.92 -17.32
C PRO A 224 -17.97 -8.35 -17.48
N HIS A 225 -17.40 -8.32 -18.69
CA HIS A 225 -16.02 -8.73 -19.01
C HIS A 225 -15.66 -10.21 -18.71
N LEU A 226 -16.53 -10.94 -18.02
CA LEU A 226 -16.36 -12.36 -17.69
C LEU A 226 -16.65 -13.25 -18.90
N ALA A 227 -15.80 -14.26 -19.10
CA ALA A 227 -16.09 -15.33 -20.05
C ALA A 227 -17.38 -16.10 -19.64
N PRO A 228 -18.11 -16.69 -20.61
CA PRO A 228 -19.25 -17.56 -20.29
C PRO A 228 -18.85 -18.71 -19.37
N HIS A 229 -19.77 -19.14 -18.49
CA HIS A 229 -19.56 -20.33 -17.68
C HIS A 229 -19.44 -21.58 -18.57
N HIS A 230 -18.57 -22.52 -18.18
CA HIS A 230 -18.34 -23.78 -18.87
C HIS A 230 -19.24 -24.91 -18.35
#